data_AF-A0A8J6Z0W1-F1
#
_entry.id   AF-A0A8J6Z0W1-F1
#
_cell.length_a   1.000
_cell.length_b   1.000
_cell.length_c   1.000
_cell.angle_alpha   90.00
_cell.angle_beta   90.00
_cell.angle_gamma   90.00
#
_symmetry.space_group_name_H-M   'P 1'
#
loop_
_entity.id
_entity.type
_entity.pdbx_description
1 polymer ?
#
loop_
_entity_poly.entity_id
_entity_poly.type
_entity_poly.pdbx_seq_one_letter_code
_entity_poly.pdbx_strand_id
1 'polypeptide(L)'
;MTKEILKDELLSDEELDNVAGGSWVEFTADMFDAQKRGIAGFENLDLTNPNSDLIKMITDDKLRQQYVDKVGAVFASHGITMQYNGKFFESNVYTYQGKQISREQAWNIVDGK
;
A
#
# COMPACT_ATOMS: atom_id res chain seq x y z
N MET A 1 33.66 21.61 -17.24
CA MET A 1 33.64 20.23 -16.72
C MET A 1 32.41 20.13 -15.84
N THR A 2 31.22 19.90 -16.43
CA THR A 2 29.92 19.95 -15.72
C THR A 2 28.81 19.32 -16.58
N LYS A 3 28.95 18.04 -16.95
CA LYS A 3 27.87 17.30 -17.64
C LYS A 3 27.80 15.79 -17.28
N GLU A 4 28.40 15.36 -16.19
CA GLU A 4 28.50 13.93 -15.81
C GLU A 4 28.05 13.65 -14.36
N ILE A 5 26.98 14.28 -13.87
CA ILE A 5 26.46 13.98 -12.51
C ILE A 5 24.96 13.60 -12.52
N LEU A 6 24.30 13.51 -13.67
CA LEU A 6 22.82 13.33 -13.71
C LEU A 6 22.34 12.10 -14.47
N LYS A 7 23.19 11.08 -14.69
CA LYS A 7 22.78 9.86 -15.43
C LYS A 7 22.58 8.60 -14.57
N ASP A 8 22.94 8.63 -13.29
CA ASP A 8 22.92 7.42 -12.45
C ASP A 8 21.73 7.33 -11.49
N GLU A 9 20.74 8.23 -11.57
CA GLU A 9 19.56 8.21 -10.66
C GLU A 9 18.22 8.45 -11.38
N LEU A 10 18.14 8.19 -12.69
CA LEU A 10 16.85 8.15 -13.37
C LEU A 10 16.40 6.71 -13.46
N LEU A 11 15.32 6.39 -12.73
CA LEU A 11 14.58 5.13 -12.83
C LEU A 11 14.39 4.77 -14.32
N SER A 12 14.65 3.52 -14.67
CA SER A 12 14.38 3.00 -16.01
C SER A 12 12.90 3.14 -16.38
N ASP A 13 12.57 3.15 -17.67
CA ASP A 13 11.18 3.30 -18.13
C ASP A 13 10.25 2.21 -17.57
N GLU A 14 10.80 1.01 -17.32
CA GLU A 14 10.10 -0.11 -16.66
C GLU A 14 9.92 0.12 -15.15
N GLU A 15 10.87 0.82 -14.51
CA GLU A 15 10.77 1.28 -13.12
C GLU A 15 9.83 2.49 -12.96
N LEU A 16 9.61 3.27 -14.02
CA LEU A 16 8.59 4.33 -14.05
C LEU A 16 7.19 3.75 -14.31
N ASP A 17 7.08 2.71 -15.16
CA ASP A 17 5.81 2.03 -15.42
C ASP A 17 5.32 1.21 -14.20
N ASN A 18 6.23 0.67 -13.38
CA ASN A 18 5.86 -0.04 -12.14
C ASN A 18 5.54 0.88 -10.95
N VAL A 19 5.64 2.21 -11.09
CA VAL A 19 5.17 3.16 -10.07
C VAL A 19 3.67 2.95 -9.76
N ALA A 20 2.90 2.32 -10.67
CA ALA A 20 1.51 1.96 -10.48
C ALA A 20 1.26 0.57 -9.82
N GLY A 21 2.29 -0.26 -9.61
CA GLY A 21 2.16 -1.65 -9.12
C GLY A 21 2.93 -1.98 -7.83
N GLY A 22 3.78 -1.07 -7.35
CA GLY A 22 4.55 -1.29 -6.12
C GLY A 22 3.70 -1.43 -4.86
N SER A 23 4.30 -2.00 -3.81
CA SER A 23 3.69 -2.18 -2.47
C SER A 23 2.98 -0.93 -1.95
N TRP A 24 3.48 0.27 -2.27
CA TRP A 24 2.86 1.55 -1.91
C TRP A 24 1.49 1.78 -2.57
N VAL A 25 1.34 1.44 -3.85
CA VAL A 25 0.06 1.57 -4.57
C VAL A 25 -0.93 0.54 -4.07
N GLU A 26 -0.50 -0.71 -3.91
CA GLU A 26 -1.34 -1.78 -3.37
C GLU A 26 -1.82 -1.46 -1.95
N PHE A 27 -0.90 -0.99 -1.10
CA PHE A 27 -1.22 -0.51 0.25
C PHE A 27 -2.21 0.66 0.22
N THR A 28 -2.01 1.63 -0.67
CA THR A 28 -2.96 2.75 -0.83
C THR A 28 -4.34 2.26 -1.27
N ALA A 29 -4.39 1.30 -2.19
CA ALA A 29 -5.64 0.67 -2.60
C ALA A 29 -6.31 -0.06 -1.42
N ASP A 30 -5.55 -0.76 -0.56
CA ASP A 30 -6.08 -1.42 0.64
C ASP A 30 -6.68 -0.43 1.63
N MET A 31 -6.05 0.72 1.82
CA MET A 31 -6.59 1.79 2.65
C MET A 31 -7.94 2.31 2.11
N PHE A 32 -8.04 2.52 0.79
CA PHE A 32 -9.30 2.91 0.16
C PHE A 32 -10.37 1.81 0.22
N ASP A 33 -9.97 0.54 0.07
CA ASP A 33 -10.88 -0.59 0.20
C ASP A 33 -11.41 -0.73 1.64
N ALA A 34 -10.58 -0.45 2.64
CA ALA A 34 -10.99 -0.37 4.04
C ALA A 34 -11.97 0.80 4.29
N GLN A 35 -11.66 1.99 3.75
CA GLN A 35 -12.51 3.17 3.84
C GLN A 35 -13.89 2.94 3.19
N LYS A 36 -13.94 2.35 1.98
CA LYS A 36 -15.19 2.03 1.28
C LYS A 36 -16.07 1.05 2.05
N ARG A 37 -15.47 0.18 2.87
CA ARG A 37 -16.17 -0.75 3.75
C ARG A 37 -16.58 -0.14 5.08
N GLY A 38 -16.27 1.14 5.32
CA GLY A 38 -16.57 1.83 6.57
C GLY A 38 -15.77 1.31 7.77
N ILE A 39 -14.59 0.72 7.52
CA ILE A 39 -13.69 0.29 8.60
C ILE A 39 -13.15 1.53 9.31
N ALA A 40 -13.25 1.54 10.64
CA ALA A 40 -12.82 2.67 11.46
C ALA A 40 -11.31 2.93 11.33
N GLY A 41 -10.92 4.20 11.32
CA GLY A 41 -9.52 4.65 11.28
C GLY A 41 -8.97 4.94 9.87
N PHE A 42 -9.82 4.90 8.85
CA PHE A 42 -9.52 5.19 7.44
C PHE A 42 -10.33 6.38 6.87
N GLU A 43 -10.95 7.20 7.74
CA GLU A 43 -11.88 8.27 7.36
C GLU A 43 -11.18 9.47 6.69
N ASN A 44 -9.90 9.71 7.03
CA ASN A 44 -9.13 10.89 6.60
C ASN A 44 -8.32 10.66 5.30
N LEU A 45 -8.83 9.81 4.41
CA LEU A 45 -8.20 9.48 3.14
C LEU A 45 -8.94 10.16 1.99
N ASP A 46 -8.37 11.25 1.50
CA ASP A 46 -8.91 12.06 0.41
C ASP A 46 -7.77 12.62 -0.46
N LEU A 47 -7.74 12.31 -1.75
CA LEU A 47 -6.71 12.83 -2.67
C LEU A 47 -6.94 14.31 -3.05
N THR A 48 -8.14 14.83 -2.83
CA THR A 48 -8.50 16.22 -3.16
C THR A 48 -8.22 17.19 -2.01
N ASN A 49 -7.98 16.66 -0.80
CA ASN A 49 -7.69 17.43 0.39
C ASN A 49 -6.17 17.45 0.67
N PRO A 50 -5.48 18.61 0.60
CA PRO A 50 -4.04 18.70 0.87
C PRO A 50 -3.64 18.31 2.31
N ASN A 51 -4.59 18.32 3.24
CA ASN A 51 -4.38 17.92 4.64
C ASN A 51 -4.72 16.44 4.91
N SER A 52 -5.04 15.69 3.87
CA SER A 52 -5.29 14.25 3.94
C SER A 52 -4.08 13.50 4.47
N ASP A 53 -4.34 12.48 5.28
CA ASP A 53 -3.27 11.64 5.81
C ASP A 53 -2.56 10.89 4.66
N LEU A 54 -3.26 10.65 3.54
CA LEU A 54 -2.67 10.07 2.33
C LEU A 54 -1.50 10.89 1.77
N ILE A 55 -1.62 12.21 1.75
CA ILE A 55 -0.56 13.10 1.24
C ILE A 55 0.58 13.19 2.26
N LYS A 56 0.25 13.27 3.56
CA LYS A 56 1.26 13.33 4.62
C LYS A 56 2.13 12.08 4.68
N MET A 57 1.55 10.90 4.45
CA MET A 57 2.28 9.63 4.48
C MET A 57 3.36 9.51 3.39
N ILE A 58 3.36 10.37 2.36
CA ILE A 58 4.43 10.42 1.36
C ILE A 58 5.76 10.77 2.04
N THR A 59 5.73 11.70 3.00
CA THR A 59 6.91 12.23 3.69
C THR A 59 7.01 11.83 5.16
N ASP A 60 5.95 11.27 5.75
CA ASP A 60 5.92 10.79 7.13
C ASP A 60 5.89 9.26 7.20
N ASP A 61 7.07 8.65 7.37
CA ASP A 61 7.26 7.20 7.50
C ASP A 61 6.53 6.60 8.70
N LYS A 62 6.42 7.36 9.80
CA LYS A 62 5.73 6.86 11.00
C LYS A 62 4.24 6.77 10.76
N LEU A 63 3.67 7.80 10.15
CA LEU A 63 2.25 7.79 9.77
C LEU A 63 1.98 6.68 8.75
N ARG A 64 2.85 6.52 7.75
CA ARG A 64 2.78 5.40 6.79
C ARG A 64 2.74 4.06 7.51
N GLN A 65 3.68 3.79 8.42
CA GLN A 65 3.74 2.53 9.15
C GLN A 65 2.47 2.31 10.01
N GLN A 66 1.92 3.35 10.63
CA GLN A 66 0.66 3.23 11.38
C GLN A 66 -0.49 2.75 10.51
N TYR A 67 -0.60 3.23 9.27
CA TYR A 67 -1.63 2.77 8.36
C TYR A 67 -1.34 1.36 7.81
N VAL A 68 -0.08 1.00 7.57
CA VAL A 68 0.32 -0.38 7.25
C VAL A 68 -0.15 -1.33 8.35
N ASP A 69 0.10 -0.97 9.62
CA ASP A 69 -0.31 -1.77 10.77
C ASP A 69 -1.84 -1.85 10.88
N LYS A 70 -2.57 -0.76 10.61
CA LYS A 70 -4.04 -0.77 10.57
C LYS A 70 -4.59 -1.71 9.50
N VAL A 71 -4.09 -1.63 8.27
CA VAL A 71 -4.49 -2.54 7.18
C VAL A 71 -4.15 -3.98 7.56
N GLY A 72 -2.95 -4.21 8.09
CA GLY A 72 -2.54 -5.52 8.61
C GLY A 72 -3.48 -6.06 9.68
N ALA A 73 -3.97 -5.22 10.60
CA ALA A 73 -4.92 -5.61 11.63
C ALA A 73 -6.29 -6.03 11.07
N VAL A 74 -6.77 -5.35 10.01
CA VAL A 74 -8.01 -5.74 9.30
C VAL A 74 -7.87 -7.13 8.70
N PHE A 75 -6.77 -7.40 8.00
CA PHE A 75 -6.52 -8.72 7.44
C PHE A 75 -6.33 -9.79 8.52
N ALA A 76 -5.60 -9.45 9.59
CA ALA A 76 -5.34 -10.37 10.69
C ALA A 76 -6.61 -10.80 11.41
N SER A 77 -7.63 -9.93 11.54
CA SER A 77 -8.91 -10.31 12.15
C SER A 77 -9.69 -11.36 11.32
N HIS A 78 -9.28 -11.58 10.08
CA HIS A 78 -9.83 -12.59 9.16
C HIS A 78 -8.85 -13.75 8.90
N GLY A 79 -7.77 -13.85 9.68
CA GLY A 79 -6.76 -14.91 9.55
C GLY A 79 -5.81 -14.73 8.35
N ILE A 80 -5.75 -13.53 7.77
CA ILE A 80 -4.86 -13.18 6.67
C ILE A 80 -3.63 -12.46 7.22
N THR A 81 -2.44 -12.89 6.82
CA THR A 81 -1.19 -12.16 7.09
C THR A 81 -0.83 -11.34 5.86
N MET A 82 -0.68 -10.03 6.03
CA MET A 82 -0.15 -9.11 5.01
C MET A 82 1.31 -8.78 5.34
N GLN A 83 2.21 -9.00 4.39
CA GLN A 83 3.58 -8.49 4.45
C GLN A 83 3.69 -7.29 3.52
N TYR A 84 3.86 -6.11 4.11
CA TYR A 84 4.16 -4.88 3.39
C TYR A 84 5.65 -4.84 3.05
N ASN A 85 5.99 -4.79 1.76
CA ASN A 85 7.38 -4.85 1.32
C ASN A 85 8.07 -3.48 1.21
N GLY A 86 7.32 -2.37 1.29
CA GLY A 86 7.87 -1.00 1.29
C GLY A 86 8.66 -0.60 0.04
N LYS A 87 8.68 -1.45 -0.99
CA LYS A 87 9.43 -1.25 -2.23
C LYS A 87 8.50 -0.86 -3.37
N PHE A 88 9.03 -0.03 -4.26
CA PHE A 88 8.33 0.46 -5.45
C PHE A 88 8.06 -0.63 -6.50
N PHE A 89 8.71 -1.79 -6.42
CA PHE A 89 8.67 -2.85 -7.44
C PHE A 89 8.19 -4.21 -6.94
N GLU A 90 7.86 -4.34 -5.65
CA GLU A 90 7.39 -5.59 -5.07
C GLU A 90 5.95 -5.41 -4.58
N SER A 91 5.06 -6.32 -4.97
CA SER A 91 3.71 -6.42 -4.40
C SER A 91 3.78 -6.81 -2.94
N ASN A 92 2.73 -6.46 -2.19
CA ASN A 92 2.48 -6.99 -0.86
C ASN A 92 2.16 -8.49 -0.94
N VAL A 93 2.59 -9.25 0.06
CA VAL A 93 2.30 -10.69 0.13
C VAL A 93 1.15 -10.91 1.09
N TYR A 94 0.11 -11.61 0.63
CA TYR A 94 -1.05 -11.99 1.44
C TYR A 94 -1.06 -13.49 1.63
N THR A 95 -1.15 -13.96 2.87
CA THR A 95 -1.17 -15.39 3.21
C THR A 95 -2.43 -15.72 3.99
N TYR A 96 -3.15 -16.75 3.57
CA TYR A 96 -4.31 -17.31 4.29
C TYR A 96 -4.15 -18.82 4.41
N GLN A 97 -4.32 -19.36 5.62
CA GLN A 97 -4.15 -20.80 5.90
C GLN A 97 -2.83 -21.39 5.38
N GLY A 98 -1.74 -20.61 5.48
CA GLY A 98 -0.40 -21.02 5.05
C GLY A 98 -0.17 -21.00 3.53
N LYS A 99 -1.12 -20.48 2.74
CA LYS A 99 -0.96 -20.31 1.29
C LYS A 99 -0.98 -18.84 0.90
N GLN A 100 -0.11 -18.46 -0.02
CA GLN A 100 -0.16 -17.15 -0.64
C GLN A 100 -1.44 -17.03 -1.48
N ILE A 101 -2.14 -15.91 -1.32
CA ILE A 101 -3.36 -15.56 -2.05
C ILE A 101 -3.17 -14.19 -2.73
N SER A 102 -4.02 -13.88 -3.71
CA SER A 102 -4.04 -12.55 -4.31
C SER A 102 -4.67 -11.53 -3.36
N ARG A 103 -4.38 -10.25 -3.59
CA ARG A 103 -5.03 -9.12 -2.91
C ARG A 103 -6.56 -9.18 -3.02
N GLU A 104 -7.08 -9.52 -4.20
CA GLU A 104 -8.52 -9.67 -4.43
C GLU A 104 -9.11 -10.80 -3.59
N GLN A 105 -8.44 -11.95 -3.52
CA GLN A 105 -8.85 -13.05 -2.66
C GLN A 105 -8.85 -12.66 -1.18
N ALA A 106 -7.87 -11.86 -0.74
CA ALA A 106 -7.82 -11.36 0.64
C ALA A 106 -9.05 -10.51 0.97
N TRP A 107 -9.43 -9.59 0.09
CA TRP A 107 -10.63 -8.76 0.28
C TRP A 107 -11.94 -9.53 0.15
N ASN A 108 -12.01 -10.56 -0.70
CA ASN A 108 -13.18 -11.44 -0.76
C ASN A 108 -13.39 -12.18 0.57
N ILE A 109 -12.31 -12.66 1.19
CA ILE A 109 -12.38 -13.29 2.52
C ILE A 109 -12.87 -12.30 3.58
N VAL A 110 -12.38 -11.05 3.56
CA VAL A 110 -12.87 -9.98 4.45
C VAL A 110 -14.37 -9.71 4.25
N ASP A 111 -14.83 -9.75 3.00
CA ASP A 111 -16.25 -9.58 2.66
C ASP A 111 -17.11 -10.82 3.01
N GLY A 112 -16.51 -11.95 3.40
CA GLY A 112 -17.20 -13.22 3.62
C GLY A 112 -17.71 -13.88 2.33
N LYS A 113 -17.03 -13.66 1.20
CA LYS A 113 -17.36 -14.18 -0.14
C LYS A 113 -16.52 -15.38 -0.55
#